data_AF-A0A1G7W3Z4-F1
#
_entry.id   AF-A0A1G7W3Z4-F1
#
_cell.length_a   1.000
_cell.length_b   1.000
_cell.length_c   1.000
_cell.angle_alpha   90.00
_cell.angle_beta   90.00
_cell.angle_gamma   90.00
#
_symmetry.space_group_name_H-M   'P 1'
#
loop_
_entity.id
_entity.type
_entity.pdbx_description
1 polymer ?
#
loop_
_entity_poly.entity_id
_entity_poly.type
_entity_poly.pdbx_seq_one_letter_code
_entity_poly.pdbx_strand_id
1 'polypeptide(L)' 'MQLEILCKDQNSGGNGCPTIYLAEDGQIVIQGPAVDQETFSNLVNVLPGEIALQIAPEVLLGAVERLRAKNKAA' A
#
# COMPACT_ATOMS: atom_id res chain seq x y z
N MET A 1 12.67 -6.43 -9.60
CA MET A 1 12.32 -5.99 -8.24
C MET A 1 11.61 -7.13 -7.53
N GLN A 2 12.25 -7.70 -6.51
CA GLN A 2 11.60 -8.62 -5.57
C GLN A 2 10.80 -7.85 -4.53
N LEU A 3 9.65 -8.41 -4.10
CA LEU A 3 8.72 -7.78 -3.16
C LEU A 3 8.47 -8.71 -1.97
N GLU A 4 8.62 -8.18 -0.76
CA GLU A 4 8.23 -8.84 0.48
C GLU A 4 6.93 -8.23 1.01
N ILE A 5 5.93 -9.04 1.38
CA ILE A 5 4.70 -8.53 1.99
C ILE A 5 5.00 -7.97 3.38
N LEU A 6 4.67 -6.70 3.60
CA LEU A 6 4.62 -6.11 4.93
C LEU A 6 3.27 -6.39 5.58
N CYS A 7 2.17 -5.97 4.96
CA CYS A 7 0.86 -6.14 5.56
C CYS A 7 -0.21 -6.31 4.49
N LYS A 8 -1.24 -7.08 4.82
CA LYS A 8 -2.36 -7.40 3.95
C LYS A 8 -3.64 -7.29 4.77
N ASP A 9 -4.69 -6.75 4.17
CA ASP A 9 -6.01 -6.73 4.78
C ASP A 9 -6.50 -8.16 5.09
N GLN A 10 -6.85 -8.41 6.36
CA GLN A 10 -7.30 -9.71 6.85
C GLN A 10 -8.83 -9.90 6.72
N ASN A 11 -9.58 -8.83 6.47
CA ASN A 11 -11.05 -8.83 6.43
C ASN A 11 -11.62 -8.97 5.01
N SER A 12 -10.75 -9.10 4.01
CA SER A 12 -11.15 -9.14 2.60
C SER A 12 -11.71 -10.52 2.22
N GLY A 13 -13.03 -10.62 2.20
CA GLY A 13 -13.75 -11.69 1.52
C GLY A 13 -13.71 -11.47 -0.01
N GLY A 14 -13.06 -12.37 -0.74
CA GLY A 14 -13.20 -12.58 -2.19
C GLY A 14 -12.66 -11.50 -3.16
N ASN A 15 -12.79 -10.22 -2.84
CA ASN A 15 -12.30 -9.11 -3.67
C ASN A 15 -10.93 -8.65 -3.16
N GLY A 16 -9.89 -9.02 -3.93
CA GLY A 16 -8.46 -8.76 -3.72
C GLY A 16 -8.09 -7.81 -2.57
N CYS A 17 -7.53 -8.38 -1.50
CA CYS A 17 -7.11 -7.64 -0.31
C CYS A 17 -6.01 -6.61 -0.64
N PRO A 18 -6.17 -5.33 -0.25
CA PRO A 18 -5.08 -4.38 -0.30
C PRO A 18 -3.84 -4.90 0.44
N THR A 19 -2.68 -4.75 -0.17
CA THR A 19 -1.41 -5.29 0.33
C THR A 19 -0.30 -4.26 0.15
N ILE A 20 0.49 -4.06 1.21
CA ILE A 20 1.68 -3.23 1.20
C ILE A 20 2.90 -4.15 1.20
N TYR A 21 3.86 -3.85 0.32
CA TYR A 21 5.10 -4.58 0.14
C TYR A 21 6.31 -3.68 0.43
N LEU A 22 7.39 -4.29 0.89
CA LEU A 22 8.73 -3.73 0.87
C LEU A 22 9.47 -4.29 -0.33
N ALA A 23 9.94 -3.42 -1.22
CA ALA A 23 10.80 -3.80 -2.32
C ALA A 23 12.24 -3.99 -1.85
N GLU A 24 13.02 -4.77 -2.61
CA GLU A 24 14.44 -5.04 -2.33
C GLU A 24 15.32 -3.77 -2.29
N ASP A 25 14.89 -2.69 -2.95
CA ASP A 25 15.54 -1.37 -2.94
C ASP A 25 15.08 -0.45 -1.79
N GLY A 26 14.23 -0.96 -0.90
CA GLY A 26 13.68 -0.23 0.24
C GLY A 26 12.43 0.61 -0.07
N GLN A 27 11.95 0.65 -1.31
CA GLN A 27 10.72 1.34 -1.66
C GLN A 27 9.48 0.60 -1.16
N ILE A 28 8.39 1.34 -0.96
CA ILE A 28 7.08 0.76 -0.64
C ILE A 28 6.26 0.62 -1.91
N VAL A 29 5.74 -0.58 -2.14
CA VAL A 29 4.81 -0.86 -3.24
C VAL A 29 3.45 -1.19 -2.66
N ILE A 30 2.39 -0.61 -3.20
CA ILE A 30 1.02 -0.81 -2.70
C ILE A 30 0.16 -1.40 -3.82
N GLN A 31 -0.49 -2.51 -3.52
CA GLN A 31 -1.53 -3.10 -4.35
C GLN A 31 -2.89 -2.83 -3.69
N GLY A 32 -3.84 -2.28 -4.44
CA GLY A 32 -5.19 -2.03 -3.95
C GLY A 32 -6.14 -1.60 -5.08
N PRO A 33 -7.44 -1.47 -4.78
CA PRO A 33 -8.40 -0.91 -5.72
C PRO A 33 -8.05 0.54 -6.05
N ALA A 34 -8.12 0.90 -7.33
CA ALA A 34 -8.04 2.31 -7.74
C ALA A 34 -9.22 3.08 -7.17
N VAL A 35 -9.00 4.34 -6.80
CA VAL A 35 -10.10 5.24 -6.42
C VAL A 35 -10.93 5.59 -7.66
N ASP A 36 -12.21 5.90 -7.46
CA ASP A 36 -13.06 6.39 -8.55
C ASP A 36 -12.63 7.77 -9.05
N GLN A 37 -13.17 8.18 -10.20
CA GLN A 37 -12.79 9.43 -10.87
C GLN A 37 -13.11 10.67 -10.02
N GLU A 38 -14.22 10.64 -9.27
CA GLU A 38 -14.61 11.73 -8.38
C GLU A 38 -13.59 11.91 -7.26
N THR A 39 -13.23 10.82 -6.58
CA THR A 39 -12.21 10.82 -5.52
C THR A 39 -10.85 11.20 -6.07
N PHE A 40 -10.48 10.70 -7.26
CA PHE A 40 -9.24 11.05 -7.92
C PHE A 40 -9.15 12.55 -8.24
N SER A 41 -10.27 13.19 -8.61
CA SER A 41 -10.29 14.63 -8.91
C SER A 41 -10.03 15.53 -7.69
N ASN A 42 -10.15 14.98 -6.46
CA ASN A 42 -9.84 15.69 -5.22
C ASN A 42 -8.32 15.72 -4.91
N LEU A 43 -7.50 14.98 -5.67
CA LEU A 43 -6.05 14.95 -5.48
C LEU A 43 -5.39 16.21 -6.04
N VAL A 44 -4.32 16.64 -5.39
CA VAL A 44 -3.63 17.90 -5.72
C VAL A 44 -2.36 17.61 -6.51
N ASN A 45 -2.16 18.31 -7.64
CA ASN A 45 -0.96 18.24 -8.49
C ASN A 45 -0.66 16.85 -9.09
N VAL A 46 -1.69 16.08 -9.45
CA VAL A 46 -1.51 14.78 -10.11
C VAL A 46 -0.75 14.94 -11.43
N LEU A 47 0.32 14.16 -11.62
CA LEU A 47 1.16 14.15 -12.82
C LEU A 47 0.74 13.02 -13.80
N PRO A 48 1.10 13.13 -15.09
CA PRO A 48 0.86 12.06 -16.05
C PRO A 48 1.48 10.73 -15.59
N GLY A 49 0.65 9.69 -15.53
CA GLY A 49 1.06 8.35 -15.11
C GLY A 49 0.89 8.05 -13.62
N GLU A 50 0.53 9.05 -12.80
CA GLU A 50 0.19 8.80 -11.41
C GLU A 50 -1.17 8.11 -11.26
N ILE A 51 -1.22 7.17 -10.34
CA ILE A 51 -2.43 6.44 -9.97
C ILE A 51 -2.68 6.62 -8.48
N ALA A 52 -3.94 6.59 -8.07
CA ALA A 52 -4.32 6.59 -6.68
C ALA A 52 -5.17 5.37 -6.38
N LEU A 53 -4.88 4.77 -5.24
CA LEU A 53 -5.50 3.55 -4.75
C LEU A 53 -5.94 3.76 -3.32
N GLN A 54 -7.01 3.08 -2.94
CA GLN A 54 -7.54 3.11 -1.59
C GLN A 54 -7.07 1.89 -0.81
N ILE A 55 -6.58 2.12 0.40
CA ILE A 55 -6.24 1.05 1.35
C ILE A 55 -6.88 1.35 2.71
N ALA A 56 -7.18 0.29 3.46
CA ALA A 56 -7.71 0.46 4.80
C ALA A 56 -6.59 0.96 5.76
N PRO A 57 -6.87 1.94 6.65
CA PRO A 57 -5.86 2.51 7.55
C PRO A 57 -5.10 1.47 8.38
N GLU A 58 -5.77 0.41 8.83
CA GLU A 58 -5.18 -0.68 9.60
C GLU A 58 -4.08 -1.44 8.84
N VAL A 59 -4.18 -1.54 7.51
CA VAL A 59 -3.16 -2.18 6.67
C VAL A 59 -1.90 -1.31 6.65
N LEU A 60 -2.06 0.01 6.54
CA LEU A 60 -0.96 0.97 6.61
C LEU A 60 -0.26 0.91 7.97
N LEU A 61 -1.02 0.97 9.05
CA LEU A 61 -0.48 0.92 10.41
C LEU A 61 0.27 -0.40 10.67
N GLY A 62 -0.32 -1.53 10.27
CA GLY A 62 0.32 -2.84 10.40
C GLY A 62 1.59 -2.99 9.57
N ALA A 63 1.68 -2.32 8.41
CA ALA A 63 2.91 -2.30 7.60
C ALA A 63 4.01 -1.46 8.26
N VAL A 64 3.67 -0.29 8.81
CA VAL A 64 4.62 0.58 9.53
C VAL A 64 5.23 -0.13 10.74
N GLU A 65 4.43 -0.85 11.52
CA GLU A 65 4.92 -1.63 12.67
C GLU A 65 5.95 -2.68 12.24
N ARG A 66 5.66 -3.44 11.18
CA ARG A 66 6.56 -4.48 10.66
C ARG A 66 7.83 -3.92 10.04
N LEU A 67 7.73 -2.80 9.34
CA LEU A 67 8.89 -2.08 8.82
C LEU A 67 9.82 -1.61 9.95
N ARG A 68 9.26 -1.04 11.02
CA ARG A 68 10.03 -0.64 12.21
C ARG A 68 10.69 -1.82 12.91
N ALA A 69 10.00 -2.96 13.01
CA ALA A 69 10.56 -4.17 13.59
C ALA A 69 11.75 -4.70 12.78
N LYS A 70 11.65 -4.68 11.45
CA LYS A 70 12.75 -5.05 10.53
C LYS A 70 13.97 -4.14 10.68
N ASN A 71 13.77 -2.81 10.72
CA ASN A 71 14.87 -1.86 10.84
C ASN A 71 15.59 -1.92 12.20
N LYS A 72 14.96 -2.46 13.24
CA LYS A 72 15.61 -2.71 14.54
C LYS A 72 16.41 -4.02 14.57
N ALA A 73 16.14 -4.93 13.64
CA ALA A 73 16.77 -6.23 13.54
C ALA A 73 17.94 -6.28 12.54
N ALA A 74 18.16 -5.18 11.81
CA ALA A 74 19.28 -4.96 10.89
C ALA A 74 20.38 -4.12 11.57
#